data_AF-A0A8H5S221-F1
#
_entry.id   AF-A0A8H5S221-F1
#
_cell.length_a   1.000
_cell.length_b   1.000
_cell.length_c   1.000
_cell.angle_alpha   90.00
_cell.angle_beta   90.00
_cell.angle_gamma   90.00
#
_symmetry.space_group_name_H-M   'P 1'
#
loop_
_entity.id
_entity.type
_entity.pdbx_description
1 polymer ?
#
loop_
_entity_poly.entity_id
_entity_poly.type
_entity_poly.pdbx_seq_one_letter_code
_entity_poly.pdbx_strand_id
1 'polypeptide(L)'
;MDTKSIQRRDKLKAMIDERFQGVVSDRAYNRLKDVVGNGREQPFQAPGQWLEFSPAEEQERRKYLGQIRSTIRKKHKNFEFQHRHVVAILMVPAEELSAVGTLAYEKDPEILLRTLQDIYCFQRHFLQKKASQEEKSDDVQQEDGQTGNASKTRKSRNQREKEECKRYDRNQCIVTGAAHPHVCHIVPFSFNSSEANALKTKTYIDAIGSMFGRVFQDDWKNKLADPRPHGRGASDKHWNMLCLSPQLHNWWGRGYFAFEHMWDEQHGQDAKIALRFHWMPKTTFNSHGEEPSIVHCAQIQNAVRDHHATQTKHPTTSEFPRDGEKYPGVVQAFLRTGERLATGQIFIISRPAKFVPHFKAMIDLQFAAIKMLALTGGAGDSKLLGLDDDDDTVAGASVSGFDASVQSPSIAPSHVDSIGELGAQFEGLKT
;
A
#
# COMPACT_ATOMS: atom_id res chain seq x y z
N MET A 1 -8.10 -18.78 -19.61
CA MET A 1 -8.99 -17.74 -20.19
C MET A 1 -10.38 -18.32 -20.32
N ASP A 2 -11.41 -17.55 -19.95
CA ASP A 2 -12.79 -17.80 -20.40
C ASP A 2 -12.93 -17.32 -21.84
N THR A 3 -13.45 -18.17 -22.72
CA THR A 3 -13.76 -17.93 -24.14
C THR A 3 -14.47 -16.58 -24.38
N LYS A 4 -15.25 -16.10 -23.41
CA LYS A 4 -15.97 -14.82 -23.49
C LYS A 4 -15.07 -13.59 -23.54
N SER A 5 -13.89 -13.63 -22.90
CA SER A 5 -12.98 -12.47 -22.87
C SER A 5 -12.31 -12.26 -24.24
N ILE A 6 -11.89 -13.35 -24.86
CA ILE A 6 -11.32 -13.38 -26.23
C ILE A 6 -12.35 -12.84 -27.23
N GLN A 7 -13.60 -13.33 -27.16
CA GLN A 7 -14.67 -12.89 -28.05
C GLN A 7 -14.98 -11.38 -27.90
N ARG A 8 -14.95 -10.83 -26.68
CA ARG A 8 -15.16 -9.40 -26.46
C ARG A 8 -14.04 -8.54 -27.05
N ARG A 9 -12.78 -8.96 -26.88
CA ARG A 9 -11.62 -8.26 -27.44
C ARG A 9 -11.67 -8.25 -28.96
N ASP A 10 -11.94 -9.40 -29.57
CA ASP A 10 -11.97 -9.53 -31.03
C ASP A 10 -13.14 -8.73 -31.63
N LYS A 11 -14.29 -8.67 -30.94
CA LYS A 11 -15.41 -7.79 -31.30
C LYS A 11 -15.04 -6.31 -31.19
N LEU A 12 -14.33 -5.90 -30.14
CA LEU A 12 -13.89 -4.51 -29.96
C LEU A 12 -12.87 -4.11 -31.04
N LYS A 13 -11.96 -5.01 -31.39
CA LYS A 13 -11.00 -4.80 -32.47
C LYS A 13 -11.71 -4.60 -33.82
N ALA A 14 -12.69 -5.44 -34.12
CA ALA A 14 -13.52 -5.30 -35.32
C ALA A 14 -14.27 -3.95 -35.35
N MET A 15 -14.85 -3.53 -34.22
CA MET A 15 -15.54 -2.23 -34.12
C MET A 15 -14.60 -1.03 -34.30
N ILE A 16 -13.35 -1.13 -33.84
CA ILE A 16 -12.35 -0.06 -34.03
C ILE A 16 -11.91 0.01 -35.49
N ASP A 17 -11.65 -1.14 -36.11
CA ASP A 17 -11.31 -1.22 -37.53
C ASP A 17 -12.47 -0.65 -38.38
N GLU A 18 -13.72 -1.00 -38.09
CA GLU A 18 -14.90 -0.49 -38.80
C GLU A 18 -15.09 1.03 -38.65
N ARG A 19 -14.93 1.57 -37.44
CA ARG A 19 -15.27 2.99 -37.17
C ARG A 19 -14.15 3.98 -37.42
N PHE A 20 -12.90 3.57 -37.30
CA PHE A 20 -11.78 4.52 -37.24
C PHE A 20 -10.76 4.34 -38.37
N GLN A 21 -10.76 3.22 -39.08
CA GLN A 21 -9.85 3.03 -40.21
C GLN A 21 -10.18 4.01 -41.33
N GLY A 22 -9.24 4.89 -41.68
CA GLY A 22 -9.42 5.93 -42.71
C GLY A 22 -10.20 7.17 -42.27
N VAL A 23 -10.73 7.20 -41.04
CA VAL A 23 -11.46 8.36 -40.47
C VAL A 23 -10.56 9.21 -39.59
N VAL A 24 -9.60 8.59 -38.89
CA VAL A 24 -8.58 9.29 -38.11
C VAL A 24 -7.21 9.14 -38.78
N SER A 25 -6.27 10.02 -38.41
CA SER A 25 -4.90 9.89 -38.92
C SER A 25 -4.33 8.51 -38.62
N ASP A 26 -3.51 7.98 -39.53
CA ASP A 26 -2.87 6.67 -39.36
C ASP A 26 -2.14 6.55 -38.02
N ARG A 27 -1.58 7.66 -37.52
CA ARG A 27 -0.94 7.72 -36.20
C ARG A 27 -1.93 7.49 -35.06
N ALA A 28 -3.13 8.08 -35.13
CA ALA A 28 -4.18 7.90 -34.13
C ALA A 28 -4.81 6.51 -34.22
N TYR A 29 -5.06 6.01 -35.44
CA TYR A 29 -5.57 4.66 -35.70
C TYR A 29 -4.59 3.59 -35.20
N ASN A 30 -3.30 3.71 -35.52
CA ASN A 30 -2.28 2.78 -35.03
C ASN A 30 -2.14 2.83 -33.51
N ARG A 31 -2.33 3.99 -32.86
CA ARG A 31 -2.34 4.09 -31.39
C ARG A 31 -3.54 3.38 -30.77
N LEU A 32 -4.74 3.54 -31.35
CA LEU A 32 -5.95 2.82 -30.94
C LEU A 32 -5.79 1.31 -31.13
N LYS A 33 -5.20 0.90 -32.26
CA LYS A 33 -4.93 -0.49 -32.58
C LYS A 33 -3.85 -1.10 -31.71
N ASP A 34 -2.83 -0.34 -31.29
CA ASP A 34 -1.82 -0.78 -30.32
C ASP A 34 -2.43 -0.97 -28.93
N VAL A 35 -3.30 -0.06 -28.49
CA VAL A 35 -4.03 -0.18 -27.22
C VAL A 35 -4.88 -1.45 -27.18
N VAL A 36 -5.53 -1.81 -28.28
CA VAL A 36 -6.41 -2.99 -28.37
C VAL A 36 -5.68 -4.27 -28.82
N GLY A 37 -4.58 -4.14 -29.55
CA GLY A 37 -3.87 -5.23 -30.22
C GLY A 37 -2.62 -5.73 -29.50
N ASN A 38 -1.95 -4.88 -28.71
CA ASN A 38 -0.69 -5.23 -28.03
C ASN A 38 -0.82 -5.47 -26.53
N GLY A 39 -2.05 -5.48 -25.99
CA GLY A 39 -2.29 -5.98 -24.64
C GLY A 39 -1.94 -7.47 -24.57
N ARG A 40 -0.68 -7.81 -24.24
CA ARG A 40 -0.45 -9.02 -23.45
C ARG A 40 -1.34 -8.82 -22.23
N GLU A 41 -2.43 -9.57 -22.13
CA GLU A 41 -3.27 -9.57 -20.94
C GLU A 41 -2.31 -9.70 -19.75
N GLN A 42 -2.24 -8.64 -18.95
CA GLN A 42 -1.44 -8.69 -17.75
C GLN A 42 -2.04 -9.82 -16.89
N PRO A 43 -1.22 -10.74 -16.38
CA PRO A 43 -1.73 -11.89 -15.64
C PRO A 43 -2.61 -11.40 -14.49
N PHE A 44 -3.80 -11.97 -14.36
CA PHE A 44 -4.79 -11.59 -13.35
C PHE A 44 -5.23 -12.82 -12.58
N GLN A 45 -5.27 -12.70 -11.26
CA GLN A 45 -5.81 -13.72 -10.37
C GLN A 45 -6.60 -13.03 -9.27
N ALA A 46 -7.92 -13.18 -9.30
CA ALA A 46 -8.79 -12.69 -8.24
C ALA A 46 -8.28 -13.22 -6.88
N PRO A 47 -8.12 -12.35 -5.86
CA PRO A 47 -7.68 -12.82 -4.56
C PRO A 47 -8.78 -13.64 -3.87
N GLY A 48 -8.35 -14.63 -3.10
CA GLY A 48 -9.21 -15.34 -2.16
C GLY A 48 -9.69 -14.40 -1.05
N GLN A 49 -10.63 -14.88 -0.25
CA GLN A 49 -11.10 -14.11 0.89
C GLN A 49 -9.96 -13.97 1.90
N TRP A 50 -9.79 -12.78 2.48
CA TRP A 50 -8.85 -12.63 3.59
C TRP A 50 -9.36 -13.40 4.80
N LEU A 51 -8.44 -13.94 5.61
CA LEU A 51 -8.78 -14.69 6.82
C LEU A 51 -9.77 -15.85 6.54
N GLU A 52 -9.60 -16.49 5.38
CA GLU A 52 -10.31 -17.71 5.03
C GLU A 52 -9.66 -18.87 5.78
N PHE A 53 -10.44 -19.50 6.65
CA PHE A 53 -10.02 -20.64 7.45
C PHE A 53 -10.92 -21.82 7.14
N SER A 54 -10.38 -23.04 7.24
CA SER A 54 -11.23 -24.22 7.34
C SER A 54 -12.14 -24.12 8.58
N PRO A 55 -13.30 -24.80 8.60
CA PRO A 55 -14.16 -24.82 9.78
C PRO A 55 -13.43 -25.26 11.06
N ALA A 56 -12.47 -26.17 10.94
CA ALA A 56 -11.65 -26.65 12.05
C ALA A 56 -10.71 -25.56 12.59
N GLU A 57 -9.96 -24.87 11.71
CA GLU A 57 -9.09 -23.75 12.09
C GLU A 57 -9.88 -22.58 12.69
N GLU A 58 -11.07 -22.30 12.16
CA GLU A 58 -11.94 -21.27 12.70
C GLU A 58 -12.39 -21.61 14.13
N GLN A 59 -12.82 -22.84 14.35
CA GLN A 59 -13.19 -23.34 15.67
C GLN A 59 -12.00 -23.27 16.64
N GLU A 60 -10.80 -23.64 16.17
CA GLU A 60 -9.58 -23.59 16.97
C GLU A 60 -9.21 -22.15 17.36
N ARG A 61 -9.23 -21.20 16.41
CA ARG A 61 -8.98 -19.78 16.70
C ARG A 61 -10.02 -19.20 17.67
N ARG A 62 -11.29 -19.59 17.57
CA ARG A 62 -12.34 -19.22 18.53
C ARG A 62 -12.04 -19.75 19.93
N LYS A 63 -11.53 -20.98 20.05
CA LYS A 63 -11.08 -21.56 21.32
C LYS A 63 -9.93 -20.74 21.91
N TYR A 64 -8.90 -20.43 21.14
CA TYR A 64 -7.78 -19.60 21.61
C TYR A 64 -8.23 -18.22 22.07
N LEU A 65 -9.15 -17.57 21.35
CA LEU A 65 -9.72 -16.30 21.79
C LEU A 65 -10.40 -16.42 23.17
N GLY A 66 -11.19 -17.47 23.40
CA GLY A 66 -11.80 -17.72 24.71
C GLY A 66 -10.75 -17.89 25.82
N GLN A 67 -9.71 -18.68 25.55
CA GLN A 67 -8.65 -18.97 26.50
C GLN A 67 -7.79 -17.73 26.81
N ILE A 68 -7.32 -17.01 25.78
CA ILE A 68 -6.55 -15.77 25.93
C ILE A 68 -7.35 -14.74 26.74
N ARG A 69 -8.64 -14.56 26.43
CA ARG A 69 -9.51 -13.65 27.19
C ARG A 69 -9.62 -14.06 28.65
N SER A 70 -9.86 -15.35 28.90
CA SER A 70 -9.95 -15.88 30.26
C SER A 70 -8.64 -15.67 31.04
N THR A 71 -7.49 -15.84 30.39
CA THR A 71 -6.18 -15.61 31.02
C THR A 71 -5.99 -14.14 31.34
N ILE A 72 -6.23 -13.22 30.39
CA ILE A 72 -6.08 -11.79 30.63
C ILE A 72 -7.00 -11.32 31.77
N ARG A 73 -8.23 -11.85 31.85
CA ARG A 73 -9.21 -11.54 32.90
C ARG A 73 -8.82 -11.98 34.31
N LYS A 74 -7.86 -12.90 34.46
CA LYS A 74 -7.32 -13.24 35.78
C LYS A 74 -6.75 -12.02 36.48
N LYS A 75 -6.20 -11.06 35.71
CA LYS A 75 -5.64 -9.80 36.23
C LYS A 75 -6.46 -8.57 35.85
N HIS A 76 -7.04 -8.57 34.65
CA HIS A 76 -7.83 -7.46 34.10
C HIS A 76 -9.32 -7.85 34.00
N LYS A 77 -10.04 -7.86 35.13
CA LYS A 77 -11.40 -8.44 35.24
C LYS A 77 -12.40 -7.99 34.16
N ASN A 78 -12.33 -6.73 33.76
CA ASN A 78 -13.23 -6.11 32.79
C ASN A 78 -12.68 -6.12 31.35
N PHE A 79 -11.60 -6.87 31.10
CA PHE A 79 -11.00 -6.92 29.78
C PHE A 79 -11.96 -7.52 28.76
N GLU A 80 -12.12 -6.80 27.65
CA GLU A 80 -12.78 -7.24 26.44
C GLU A 80 -11.87 -7.02 25.24
N PHE A 81 -12.01 -7.90 24.24
CA PHE A 81 -11.30 -7.70 23.00
C PHE A 81 -11.87 -6.53 22.22
N GLN A 82 -10.98 -5.66 21.78
CA GLN A 82 -11.22 -4.76 20.68
C GLN A 82 -10.99 -5.50 19.36
N HIS A 83 -11.57 -4.99 18.27
CA HIS A 83 -11.43 -5.60 16.95
C HIS A 83 -9.97 -5.84 16.55
N ARG A 84 -9.07 -4.90 16.86
CA ARG A 84 -7.63 -5.05 16.62
C ARG A 84 -6.99 -6.28 17.30
N HIS A 85 -7.41 -6.62 18.52
CA HIS A 85 -6.88 -7.80 19.21
C HIS A 85 -7.34 -9.08 18.52
N VAL A 86 -8.61 -9.12 18.09
CA VAL A 86 -9.14 -10.28 17.38
C VAL A 86 -8.50 -10.41 16.01
N VAL A 87 -8.35 -9.32 15.24
CA VAL A 87 -7.68 -9.35 13.93
C VAL A 87 -6.23 -9.82 14.08
N ALA A 88 -5.49 -9.36 15.10
CA ALA A 88 -4.15 -9.86 15.40
C ALA A 88 -4.14 -11.37 15.60
N ILE A 89 -5.03 -11.89 16.46
CA ILE A 89 -5.15 -13.33 16.73
C ILE A 89 -5.56 -14.13 15.49
N LEU A 90 -6.36 -13.56 14.59
CA LEU A 90 -6.72 -14.22 13.32
C LEU A 90 -5.56 -14.19 12.31
N MET A 91 -4.70 -13.18 12.34
CA MET A 91 -3.60 -13.02 11.38
C MET A 91 -2.33 -13.80 11.73
N VAL A 92 -2.09 -14.08 13.01
CA VAL A 92 -0.89 -14.84 13.41
C VAL A 92 -0.97 -16.31 12.96
N PRO A 93 0.18 -16.96 12.67
CA PRO A 93 0.25 -18.40 12.48
C PRO A 93 -0.36 -19.17 13.66
N ALA A 94 -0.93 -20.35 13.40
CA ALA A 94 -1.60 -21.13 14.45
C ALA A 94 -0.61 -21.59 15.55
N GLU A 95 0.65 -21.82 15.17
CA GLU A 95 1.74 -22.19 16.05
C GLU A 95 2.02 -21.10 17.11
N GLU A 96 1.78 -19.84 16.77
CA GLU A 96 1.97 -18.70 17.67
C GLU A 96 0.87 -18.60 18.73
N LEU A 97 -0.26 -19.29 18.54
CA LEU A 97 -1.34 -19.44 19.52
C LEU A 97 -1.18 -20.70 20.40
N SER A 98 -0.40 -21.67 19.93
CA SER A 98 -0.11 -22.91 20.66
C SER A 98 0.72 -22.66 21.93
N ALA A 99 0.89 -23.67 22.77
CA ALA A 99 1.57 -23.56 24.08
C ALA A 99 3.01 -22.99 24.02
N VAL A 100 3.70 -23.10 22.88
CA VAL A 100 5.07 -22.59 22.70
C VAL A 100 5.12 -21.23 21.97
N GLY A 101 3.96 -20.71 21.58
CA GLY A 101 3.82 -19.51 20.77
C GLY A 101 3.96 -18.21 21.57
N THR A 102 4.11 -17.10 20.85
CA THR A 102 4.15 -15.76 21.44
C THR A 102 2.85 -15.37 22.14
N LEU A 103 1.71 -15.84 21.63
CA LEU A 103 0.35 -15.61 22.13
C LEU A 103 -0.27 -16.84 22.83
N ALA A 104 0.56 -17.76 23.33
CA ALA A 104 0.13 -18.90 24.13
C ALA A 104 -0.69 -18.48 25.36
N TYR A 105 -1.91 -18.99 25.51
CA TYR A 105 -2.83 -18.55 26.57
C TYR A 105 -2.35 -18.92 27.99
N GLU A 106 -1.34 -19.77 28.13
CA GLU A 106 -0.68 -20.13 29.38
C GLU A 106 0.29 -19.06 29.88
N LYS A 107 0.63 -18.07 29.05
CA LYS A 107 1.53 -16.97 29.44
C LYS A 107 0.92 -16.05 30.49
N ASP A 108 1.80 -15.28 31.12
CA ASP A 108 1.41 -14.23 32.05
C ASP A 108 0.39 -13.26 31.39
N PRO A 109 -0.72 -12.92 32.09
CA PRO A 109 -1.74 -12.01 31.59
C PRO A 109 -1.22 -10.68 31.04
N GLU A 110 -0.19 -10.08 31.65
CA GLU A 110 0.36 -8.81 31.18
C GLU A 110 1.19 -8.99 29.92
N ILE A 111 1.96 -10.08 29.84
CA ILE A 111 2.74 -10.38 28.64
C ILE A 111 1.80 -10.55 27.45
N LEU A 112 0.70 -11.30 27.61
CA LEU A 112 -0.30 -11.48 26.55
C LEU A 112 -0.95 -10.16 26.12
N LEU A 113 -1.40 -9.36 27.08
CA LEU A 113 -2.02 -8.07 26.78
C LEU A 113 -1.04 -7.13 26.06
N ARG A 114 0.20 -7.06 26.55
CA ARG A 114 1.26 -6.26 25.92
C ARG A 114 1.56 -6.73 24.51
N THR A 115 1.72 -8.04 24.26
CA THR A 115 1.98 -8.57 22.91
C THR A 115 0.85 -8.22 21.94
N LEU A 116 -0.43 -8.33 22.35
CA LEU A 116 -1.56 -7.91 21.51
C LEU A 116 -1.55 -6.41 21.19
N GLN A 117 -1.15 -5.58 22.15
CA GLN A 117 -1.00 -4.14 21.96
C GLN A 117 0.19 -3.81 21.05
N ASP A 118 1.31 -4.49 21.23
CA ASP A 118 2.53 -4.29 20.44
C ASP A 118 2.32 -4.68 18.97
N ILE A 119 1.57 -5.75 18.71
CA ILE A 119 1.15 -6.09 17.34
C ILE A 119 0.41 -4.90 16.73
N TYR A 120 -0.57 -4.31 17.41
CA TYR A 120 -1.28 -3.15 16.88
C TYR A 120 -0.38 -1.90 16.70
N CYS A 121 0.46 -1.63 17.70
CA CYS A 121 1.36 -0.49 17.69
C CYS A 121 2.43 -0.60 16.60
N PHE A 122 2.83 -1.83 16.24
CA PHE A 122 3.74 -2.08 15.13
C PHE A 122 3.18 -1.52 13.80
N GLN A 123 1.89 -1.70 13.48
CA GLN A 123 1.38 -1.16 12.21
C GLN A 123 1.34 0.38 12.21
N ARG A 124 1.08 0.99 13.37
CA ARG A 124 1.19 2.45 13.50
C ARG A 124 2.63 2.89 13.28
N HIS A 125 3.59 2.20 13.87
CA HIS A 125 5.02 2.44 13.65
C HIS A 125 5.40 2.27 12.17
N PHE A 126 4.81 1.28 11.47
CA PHE A 126 5.00 1.06 10.04
C PHE A 126 4.58 2.25 9.17
N LEU A 127 3.46 2.92 9.50
CA LEU A 127 3.02 4.12 8.78
C LEU A 127 3.67 5.43 9.27
N GLN A 128 4.23 5.43 10.48
CA GLN A 128 4.89 6.60 11.05
C GLN A 128 6.28 6.78 10.45
N LYS A 129 6.37 7.71 9.49
CA LYS A 129 7.65 8.08 8.85
C LYS A 129 8.58 8.89 9.77
N LYS A 130 8.11 9.42 10.91
CA LYS A 130 8.93 10.14 11.91
C LYS A 130 8.78 9.57 13.32
N ALA A 131 9.87 9.57 14.10
CA ALA A 131 9.78 9.62 15.55
C ALA A 131 9.12 10.95 15.95
N SER A 132 8.23 10.93 16.94
CA SER A 132 7.60 12.12 17.50
C SER A 132 8.67 13.17 17.83
N GLN A 133 8.42 14.42 17.42
CA GLN A 133 9.24 15.56 17.79
C GLN A 133 9.22 15.72 19.31
N GLU A 134 10.19 15.14 20.01
CA GLU A 134 10.65 15.68 21.27
C GLU A 134 11.80 16.63 20.95
N GLU A 135 11.50 17.90 21.18
CA GLU A 135 12.39 19.06 21.26
C GLU A 135 13.15 19.47 19.99
N LYS A 136 12.58 20.49 19.33
CA LYS A 136 13.35 21.45 18.55
C LYS A 136 14.46 22.04 19.45
N SER A 137 15.71 21.87 19.05
CA SER A 137 16.69 22.95 19.22
C SER A 137 17.08 23.39 17.82
N ASP A 138 16.70 24.62 17.49
CA ASP A 138 17.31 25.38 16.40
C ASP A 138 18.83 25.38 16.58
N ASP A 139 19.61 25.08 15.54
CA ASP A 139 20.85 25.82 15.30
C ASP A 139 21.47 25.53 13.92
N VAL A 140 21.44 26.60 13.12
CA VAL A 140 22.56 27.22 12.37
C VAL A 140 23.48 26.32 11.53
N GLN A 141 23.46 26.62 10.23
CA GLN A 141 24.52 26.30 9.28
C GLN A 141 25.87 26.84 9.76
N GLN A 142 26.89 26.01 9.90
CA GLN A 142 28.27 26.47 9.81
C GLN A 142 29.19 25.40 9.21
N GLU A 143 29.99 25.87 8.25
CA GLU A 143 31.05 25.17 7.54
C GLU A 143 32.27 24.88 8.44
N ASP A 144 33.02 23.86 8.01
CA ASP A 144 34.42 23.54 8.32
C ASP A 144 34.89 23.32 9.76
N GLY A 145 35.42 22.11 10.00
CA GLY A 145 36.26 21.83 11.17
C GLY A 145 36.25 20.37 11.60
N GLN A 146 37.23 19.59 11.14
CA GLN A 146 37.57 18.27 11.68
C GLN A 146 37.77 18.32 13.20
N THR A 147 36.87 17.72 13.98
CA THR A 147 37.20 16.98 15.21
C THR A 147 36.09 15.97 15.51
N GLY A 148 36.50 14.77 15.95
CA GLY A 148 35.62 13.63 16.15
C GLY A 148 34.54 13.88 17.19
N ASN A 149 33.30 14.00 16.72
CA ASN A 149 32.11 13.73 17.50
C ASN A 149 31.33 12.65 16.76
N ALA A 150 31.22 11.46 17.35
CA ALA A 150 30.38 10.38 16.83
C ALA A 150 28.92 10.82 16.89
N SER A 151 28.52 11.55 15.85
CA SER A 151 27.31 12.33 15.85
C SER A 151 26.06 11.46 15.93
N LYS A 152 25.06 11.97 16.66
CA LYS A 152 23.66 11.53 16.70
C LYS A 152 22.96 11.66 15.32
N THR A 153 23.71 11.72 14.23
CA THR A 153 23.21 11.98 12.88
C THR A 153 22.54 10.75 12.29
N ARG A 154 21.32 10.98 11.81
CA ARG A 154 20.59 10.08 10.91
C ARG A 154 21.45 9.80 9.68
N LYS A 155 21.52 8.54 9.23
CA LYS A 155 22.20 8.24 7.96
C LYS A 155 21.41 8.80 6.78
N SER A 156 22.12 9.39 5.83
CA SER A 156 21.54 9.78 4.54
C SER A 156 21.20 8.53 3.72
N ARG A 157 20.25 8.71 2.79
CA ARG A 157 19.83 7.64 1.88
C ARG A 157 20.94 7.32 0.87
N ASN A 158 21.07 6.06 0.51
CA ASN A 158 22.11 5.53 -0.36
C ASN A 158 21.69 5.65 -1.82
N GLN A 159 22.26 6.65 -2.49
CA GLN A 159 21.97 6.95 -3.89
C GLN A 159 22.29 5.78 -4.83
N ARG A 160 23.37 5.02 -4.57
CA ARG A 160 23.75 3.85 -5.37
C ARG A 160 22.69 2.75 -5.30
N GLU A 161 22.09 2.53 -4.13
CA GLU A 161 21.03 1.53 -3.94
C GLU A 161 19.74 1.96 -4.66
N LYS A 162 19.42 3.26 -4.68
CA LYS A 162 18.31 3.80 -5.48
C LYS A 162 18.53 3.59 -6.98
N GLU A 163 19.73 3.85 -7.47
CA GLU A 163 20.10 3.64 -8.87
C GLU A 163 20.01 2.17 -9.28
N GLU A 164 20.48 1.26 -8.42
CA GLU A 164 20.33 -0.18 -8.64
C GLU A 164 18.84 -0.59 -8.69
N CYS A 165 18.00 -0.09 -7.77
CA CYS A 165 16.56 -0.33 -7.82
C CYS A 165 15.95 0.15 -9.16
N LYS A 166 16.27 1.37 -9.59
CA LYS A 166 15.83 1.90 -10.90
C LYS A 166 16.29 1.00 -12.03
N ARG A 167 17.54 0.53 -12.00
CA ARG A 167 18.08 -0.38 -13.03
C ARG A 167 17.28 -1.68 -13.11
N TYR A 168 17.00 -2.32 -11.97
CA TYR A 168 16.20 -3.56 -11.94
C TYR A 168 14.75 -3.36 -12.41
N ASP A 169 14.15 -2.22 -12.07
CA ASP A 169 12.79 -1.85 -12.48
C ASP A 169 12.75 -1.11 -13.83
N ARG A 170 13.85 -1.15 -14.60
CA ARG A 170 13.97 -0.58 -15.95
C ARG A 170 13.64 0.90 -16.04
N ASN A 171 13.91 1.63 -14.95
CA ASN A 171 13.65 3.05 -14.77
C ASN A 171 12.17 3.42 -15.07
N GLN A 172 11.25 2.53 -14.70
CA GLN A 172 9.81 2.67 -14.89
C GLN A 172 9.06 2.29 -13.62
N CYS A 173 7.84 2.81 -13.49
CA CYS A 173 6.91 2.30 -12.49
C CYS A 173 6.55 0.84 -12.78
N ILE A 174 6.71 -0.05 -11.79
CA ILE A 174 6.42 -1.48 -11.96
C ILE A 174 4.94 -1.79 -12.23
N VAL A 175 4.04 -0.85 -11.91
CA VAL A 175 2.59 -0.98 -12.07
C VAL A 175 2.11 -0.37 -13.38
N THR A 176 2.43 0.90 -13.63
CA THR A 176 1.87 1.67 -14.76
C THR A 176 2.80 1.72 -15.97
N GLY A 177 4.07 1.35 -15.81
CA GLY A 177 5.11 1.54 -16.83
C GLY A 177 5.48 3.01 -17.07
N ALA A 178 5.01 3.94 -16.23
CA ALA A 178 5.34 5.36 -16.34
C ALA A 178 6.86 5.60 -16.23
N ALA A 179 7.38 6.48 -17.08
CA ALA A 179 8.76 6.95 -17.01
C ALA A 179 8.97 7.83 -15.77
N HIS A 180 10.23 7.98 -15.35
CA HIS A 180 10.63 8.79 -14.19
C HIS A 180 9.97 8.35 -12.87
N PRO A 181 10.12 7.08 -12.46
CA PRO A 181 9.54 6.62 -11.21
C PRO A 181 10.27 7.23 -10.00
N HIS A 182 9.54 7.28 -8.89
CA HIS A 182 10.12 7.41 -7.57
C HIS A 182 10.54 6.03 -7.05
N VAL A 183 11.70 5.97 -6.40
CA VAL A 183 12.12 4.78 -5.66
C VAL A 183 11.51 4.89 -4.27
N CYS A 184 10.72 3.90 -3.88
CA CYS A 184 10.10 3.85 -2.57
C CYS A 184 10.60 2.64 -1.79
N HIS A 185 10.80 2.83 -0.48
CA HIS A 185 11.09 1.72 0.41
C HIS A 185 9.85 0.85 0.62
N ILE A 186 10.06 -0.47 0.72
CA ILE A 186 8.99 -1.42 1.03
C ILE A 186 8.69 -1.37 2.52
N VAL A 187 9.73 -1.58 3.34
CA VAL A 187 9.74 -1.32 4.77
C VAL A 187 10.41 0.04 5.01
N PRO A 188 9.80 0.95 5.78
CA PRO A 188 10.28 2.33 5.89
C PRO A 188 11.74 2.43 6.32
N PHE A 189 12.50 3.31 5.66
CA PHE A 189 13.87 3.64 6.08
C PHE A 189 13.93 4.18 7.52
N SER A 190 12.85 4.81 7.99
CA SER A 190 12.69 5.28 9.36
C SER A 190 12.77 4.16 10.41
N PHE A 191 12.76 2.87 10.03
CA PHE A 191 12.90 1.77 11.00
C PHE A 191 14.29 1.73 11.65
N ASN A 192 15.34 2.07 10.90
CA ASN A 192 16.71 2.01 11.42
C ASN A 192 17.60 3.16 10.95
N SER A 193 17.05 4.24 10.40
CA SER A 193 17.84 5.38 9.92
C SER A 193 18.66 6.10 11.02
N SER A 194 18.25 5.94 12.29
CA SER A 194 18.94 6.45 13.47
C SER A 194 18.90 5.42 14.62
N GLU A 195 19.67 5.67 15.67
CA GLU A 195 19.64 4.83 16.89
C GLU A 195 18.28 4.85 17.57
N ALA A 196 17.68 6.04 17.74
CA ALA A 196 16.35 6.18 18.36
C ALA A 196 15.29 5.40 17.56
N ASN A 197 15.36 5.49 16.23
CA ASN A 197 14.48 4.74 15.34
C ASN A 197 14.67 3.23 15.47
N ALA A 198 15.92 2.75 15.47
CA ALA A 198 16.22 1.34 15.65
C ALA A 198 15.78 0.82 17.02
N LEU A 199 15.95 1.61 18.09
CA LEU A 199 15.44 1.28 19.43
C LEU A 199 13.91 1.21 19.46
N LYS A 200 13.21 2.15 18.82
CA LYS A 200 11.75 2.11 18.69
C LYS A 200 11.30 0.90 17.88
N THR A 201 11.95 0.58 16.76
CA THR A 201 11.63 -0.63 15.99
C THR A 201 11.88 -1.89 16.80
N LYS A 202 12.93 -1.91 17.64
CA LYS A 202 13.26 -3.02 18.51
C LYS A 202 12.17 -3.33 19.53
N THR A 203 11.40 -2.34 19.99
CA THR A 203 10.26 -2.61 20.91
C THR A 203 9.17 -3.45 20.25
N TYR A 204 9.08 -3.42 18.92
CA TYR A 204 8.07 -4.15 18.16
C TYR A 204 8.61 -5.45 17.52
N ILE A 205 9.89 -5.79 17.72
CA ILE A 205 10.48 -6.93 17.01
C ILE A 205 9.85 -8.27 17.40
N ASP A 206 9.43 -8.41 18.65
CA ASP A 206 8.70 -9.59 19.13
C ASP A 206 7.30 -9.66 18.52
N ALA A 207 6.64 -8.52 18.32
CA ALA A 207 5.34 -8.46 17.64
C ALA A 207 5.46 -8.82 16.16
N ILE A 208 6.52 -8.36 15.49
CA ILE A 208 6.87 -8.81 14.13
C ILE A 208 7.12 -10.32 14.13
N GLY A 209 7.93 -10.83 15.08
CA GLY A 209 8.16 -12.27 15.23
C GLY A 209 6.88 -13.07 15.45
N SER A 210 5.92 -12.53 16.19
CA SER A 210 4.60 -13.16 16.42
C SER A 210 3.79 -13.30 15.12
N MET A 211 3.99 -12.41 14.13
CA MET A 211 3.27 -12.45 12.86
C MET A 211 3.92 -13.35 11.82
N PHE A 212 5.25 -13.53 11.86
CA PHE A 212 6.03 -14.21 10.82
C PHE A 212 6.82 -15.42 11.32
N GLY A 213 6.71 -15.74 12.61
CA GLY A 213 7.43 -16.81 13.28
C GLY A 213 8.84 -16.41 13.74
N ARG A 214 9.40 -17.24 14.62
CA ARG A 214 10.74 -17.04 15.23
C ARG A 214 11.88 -16.98 14.22
N VAL A 215 11.82 -17.76 13.14
CA VAL A 215 12.87 -17.77 12.10
C VAL A 215 12.98 -16.40 11.45
N PHE A 216 11.86 -15.79 11.08
CA PHE A 216 11.84 -14.43 10.54
C PHE A 216 12.43 -13.44 11.56
N GLN A 217 12.01 -13.55 12.83
CA GLN A 217 12.52 -12.67 13.87
C GLN A 217 14.05 -12.71 13.98
N ASP A 218 14.63 -13.91 14.00
CA ASP A 218 16.07 -14.09 14.15
C ASP A 218 16.87 -13.56 12.96
N ASP A 219 16.38 -13.78 11.74
CA ASP A 219 17.02 -13.31 10.52
C ASP A 219 16.96 -11.78 10.36
N TRP A 220 15.87 -11.15 10.83
CA TRP A 220 15.56 -9.76 10.51
C TRP A 220 15.75 -8.77 11.66
N LYS A 221 15.80 -9.21 12.92
CA LYS A 221 15.98 -8.30 14.08
C LYS A 221 17.17 -7.38 13.94
N ASN A 222 18.30 -7.89 13.46
CA ASN A 222 19.51 -7.07 13.32
C ASN A 222 19.47 -6.17 12.08
N LYS A 223 18.78 -6.60 11.01
CA LYS A 223 18.66 -5.79 9.78
C LYS A 223 17.67 -4.65 9.95
N LEU A 224 16.63 -4.83 10.76
CA LEU A 224 15.55 -3.85 10.95
C LEU A 224 15.69 -3.02 12.23
N ALA A 225 16.38 -3.54 13.26
CA ALA A 225 16.33 -2.96 14.60
C ALA A 225 17.65 -3.00 15.37
N ASP A 226 18.81 -3.12 14.70
CA ASP A 226 20.11 -3.01 15.37
C ASP A 226 20.49 -1.53 15.63
N PRO A 227 20.54 -1.08 16.90
CA PRO A 227 20.83 0.32 17.23
C PRO A 227 22.30 0.70 17.05
N ARG A 228 23.20 -0.28 16.89
CA ARG A 228 24.64 -0.07 16.77
C ARG A 228 24.96 0.68 15.46
N PRO A 229 26.08 1.42 15.39
CA PRO A 229 26.41 2.26 14.23
C PRO A 229 26.39 1.54 12.87
N HIS A 230 26.78 0.27 12.82
CA HIS A 230 26.75 -0.54 11.59
C HIS A 230 25.34 -1.02 11.20
N GLY A 231 24.42 -1.11 12.16
CA GLY A 231 23.00 -1.47 11.94
C GLY A 231 22.15 -0.31 11.43
N ARG A 232 22.57 0.94 11.69
CA ARG A 232 21.88 2.14 11.22
C ARG A 232 21.83 2.17 9.69
N GLY A 233 20.65 2.37 9.12
CA GLY A 233 20.38 2.39 7.69
C GLY A 233 20.66 1.06 6.97
N ALA A 234 20.78 -0.06 7.69
CA ALA A 234 21.07 -1.37 7.08
C ALA A 234 19.94 -1.87 6.16
N SER A 235 18.74 -1.29 6.29
CA SER A 235 17.57 -1.59 5.45
C SER A 235 17.53 -0.76 4.16
N ASP A 236 18.43 0.21 4.00
CA ASP A 236 18.48 1.11 2.85
C ASP A 236 19.20 0.47 1.68
N LYS A 237 18.49 -0.48 1.08
CA LYS A 237 19.03 -1.40 0.07
C LYS A 237 18.02 -1.61 -1.03
N HIS A 238 18.49 -1.85 -2.25
CA HIS A 238 17.61 -2.10 -3.40
C HIS A 238 16.70 -3.33 -3.22
N TRP A 239 17.07 -4.28 -2.35
CA TRP A 239 16.19 -5.41 -2.00
C TRP A 239 15.02 -5.01 -1.10
N ASN A 240 15.02 -3.81 -0.53
CA ASN A 240 13.93 -3.19 0.22
C ASN A 240 13.32 -2.00 -0.53
N MET A 241 13.44 -1.98 -1.87
CA MET A 241 12.96 -0.87 -2.70
C MET A 241 12.23 -1.37 -3.95
N LEU A 242 11.32 -0.53 -4.45
CA LEU A 242 10.66 -0.70 -5.74
C LEU A 242 10.37 0.65 -6.39
N CYS A 243 10.17 0.67 -7.70
CA CYS A 243 9.86 1.87 -8.47
C CYS A 243 8.35 2.07 -8.69
N LEU A 244 7.81 3.20 -8.23
CA LEU A 244 6.41 3.60 -8.42
C LEU A 244 6.31 4.94 -9.12
N SER A 245 5.17 5.22 -9.78
CA SER A 245 4.88 6.58 -10.22
C SER A 245 4.72 7.49 -8.99
N PRO A 246 4.92 8.81 -9.10
CA PRO A 246 4.78 9.72 -7.96
C PRO A 246 3.43 9.59 -7.22
N GLN A 247 2.34 9.41 -7.98
CA GLN A 247 1.01 9.16 -7.45
C GLN A 247 0.92 7.83 -6.67
N LEU A 248 1.41 6.74 -7.25
CA LEU A 248 1.41 5.44 -6.56
C LEU A 248 2.34 5.42 -5.36
N HIS A 249 3.46 6.15 -5.39
CA HIS A 249 4.34 6.29 -4.24
C HIS A 249 3.63 6.98 -3.08
N ASN A 250 2.88 8.06 -3.34
CA ASN A 250 2.08 8.70 -2.29
C ASN A 250 1.06 7.72 -1.69
N TRP A 251 0.34 6.99 -2.53
CA TRP A 251 -0.67 6.01 -2.10
C TRP A 251 -0.06 4.80 -1.38
N TRP A 252 1.15 4.39 -1.75
CA TRP A 252 1.94 3.36 -1.06
C TRP A 252 2.24 3.77 0.37
N GLY A 253 2.73 5.00 0.57
CA GLY A 253 2.99 5.55 1.89
C GLY A 253 1.74 5.74 2.76
N ARG A 254 0.56 5.85 2.12
CA ARG A 254 -0.75 5.94 2.80
C ARG A 254 -1.38 4.58 3.12
N GLY A 255 -0.79 3.48 2.66
CA GLY A 255 -1.35 2.14 2.79
C GLY A 255 -2.62 1.92 1.97
N TYR A 256 -2.82 2.65 0.87
CA TYR A 256 -3.99 2.47 0.01
C TYR A 256 -3.93 1.17 -0.81
N PHE A 257 -2.75 0.61 -0.99
CA PHE A 257 -2.57 -0.68 -1.63
C PHE A 257 -1.34 -1.40 -1.07
N ALA A 258 -1.24 -2.68 -1.37
CA ALA A 258 -0.06 -3.49 -1.07
C ALA A 258 0.17 -4.53 -2.16
N PHE A 259 1.34 -5.17 -2.11
CA PHE A 259 1.67 -6.31 -2.95
C PHE A 259 1.73 -7.57 -2.11
N GLU A 260 1.14 -8.64 -2.62
CA GLU A 260 1.34 -9.99 -2.09
C GLU A 260 2.34 -10.73 -2.95
N HIS A 261 3.33 -11.36 -2.32
CA HIS A 261 4.24 -12.26 -3.01
C HIS A 261 3.52 -13.54 -3.40
N MET A 262 3.47 -13.86 -4.70
CA MET A 262 2.81 -15.06 -5.21
C MET A 262 3.79 -16.21 -5.38
N TRP A 263 4.80 -15.99 -6.23
CA TRP A 263 5.83 -16.98 -6.54
C TRP A 263 7.07 -16.26 -7.04
N ASP A 264 8.18 -16.97 -6.95
CA ASP A 264 9.45 -16.58 -7.55
C ASP A 264 10.04 -17.76 -8.32
N GLU A 265 10.71 -17.46 -9.43
CA GLU A 265 11.34 -18.46 -10.29
C GLU A 265 12.76 -18.01 -10.62
N GLN A 266 13.74 -18.84 -10.27
CA GLN A 266 15.14 -18.55 -10.53
C GLN A 266 15.51 -18.83 -11.99
N HIS A 267 16.23 -17.88 -12.58
CA HIS A 267 16.79 -17.96 -13.93
C HIS A 267 18.27 -17.55 -13.88
N GLY A 268 19.14 -18.52 -13.55
CA GLY A 268 20.57 -18.27 -13.40
C GLY A 268 20.87 -17.39 -12.18
N GLN A 269 21.47 -16.21 -12.42
CA GLN A 269 21.80 -15.24 -11.36
C GLN A 269 20.64 -14.31 -11.00
N ASP A 270 19.59 -14.28 -11.82
CA ASP A 270 18.39 -13.48 -11.61
C ASP A 270 17.21 -14.39 -11.27
N ALA A 271 16.14 -13.79 -10.76
CA ALA A 271 14.87 -14.44 -10.54
C ALA A 271 13.74 -13.51 -10.96
N LYS A 272 12.65 -14.09 -11.45
CA LYS A 272 11.38 -13.41 -11.62
C LYS A 272 10.58 -13.54 -10.35
N ILE A 273 9.92 -12.46 -9.94
CA ILE A 273 9.04 -12.43 -8.78
C ILE A 273 7.68 -11.94 -9.24
N ALA A 274 6.63 -12.70 -8.94
CA ALA A 274 5.25 -12.32 -9.20
C ALA A 274 4.64 -11.67 -7.96
N LEU A 275 4.18 -10.43 -8.14
CA LEU A 275 3.52 -9.63 -7.12
C LEU A 275 2.05 -9.41 -7.50
N ARG A 276 1.13 -9.85 -6.65
CA ARG A 276 -0.30 -9.58 -6.81
C ARG A 276 -0.64 -8.25 -6.14
N PHE A 277 -1.23 -7.33 -6.89
CA PHE A 277 -1.68 -6.05 -6.40
C PHE A 277 -3.01 -6.18 -5.67
N HIS A 278 -3.15 -5.46 -4.55
CA HIS A 278 -4.38 -5.36 -3.78
C HIS A 278 -4.65 -3.91 -3.44
N TRP A 279 -5.80 -3.37 -3.87
CA TRP A 279 -6.37 -2.21 -3.19
C TRP A 279 -6.72 -2.61 -1.76
N MET A 280 -6.42 -1.71 -0.82
CA MET A 280 -6.52 -1.94 0.62
C MET A 280 -7.51 -0.96 1.28
N PRO A 281 -8.77 -0.86 0.81
CA PRO A 281 -9.72 0.02 1.46
C PRO A 281 -9.97 -0.44 2.89
N LYS A 282 -10.22 0.53 3.77
CA LYS A 282 -10.54 0.21 5.15
C LYS A 282 -11.88 -0.52 5.24
N THR A 283 -11.96 -1.47 6.17
CA THR A 283 -13.22 -2.07 6.62
C THR A 283 -14.09 -1.03 7.34
N THR A 284 -15.34 -1.38 7.62
CA THR A 284 -16.32 -0.52 8.30
C THR A 284 -15.99 -0.21 9.76
N PHE A 285 -14.94 -0.81 10.32
CA PHE A 285 -14.48 -0.51 11.67
C PHE A 285 -13.93 0.90 11.77
N ASN A 286 -14.31 1.62 12.83
CA ASN A 286 -13.74 2.93 13.14
C ASN A 286 -12.43 2.73 13.93
N SER A 287 -11.30 3.19 13.37
CA SER A 287 -10.00 3.20 14.07
C SER A 287 -9.99 4.09 15.32
N HIS A 288 -10.92 5.06 15.40
CA HIS A 288 -11.01 6.09 16.45
C HIS A 288 -12.21 5.96 17.39
N GLY A 289 -12.92 4.83 17.38
CA GLY A 289 -14.01 4.63 18.35
C GLY A 289 -13.48 4.74 19.77
N GLU A 290 -13.82 5.80 20.49
CA GLU A 290 -13.47 6.01 21.91
C GLU A 290 -14.14 4.96 22.81
N GLU A 291 -15.24 4.38 22.35
CA GLU A 291 -15.86 3.24 23.00
C GLU A 291 -15.23 1.93 22.52
N PRO A 292 -14.76 1.06 23.43
CA PRO A 292 -14.44 -0.32 23.10
C PRO A 292 -15.71 -1.00 22.61
N SER A 293 -15.93 -0.96 21.30
CA SER A 293 -16.92 -1.83 20.68
C SER A 293 -16.44 -3.25 20.94
N ILE A 294 -17.15 -3.97 21.81
CA ILE A 294 -16.94 -5.40 21.99
C ILE A 294 -17.26 -6.04 20.64
N VAL A 295 -16.24 -6.51 19.95
CA VAL A 295 -16.42 -7.09 18.61
C VAL A 295 -16.30 -8.61 18.70
N HIS A 296 -17.35 -9.30 18.29
CA HIS A 296 -17.36 -10.75 18.16
C HIS A 296 -16.67 -11.17 16.84
N CYS A 297 -16.04 -12.35 16.81
CA CYS A 297 -15.42 -12.91 15.59
C CYS A 297 -16.35 -12.86 14.37
N ALA A 298 -17.65 -13.11 14.57
CA ALA A 298 -18.64 -13.10 13.51
C ALA A 298 -18.75 -11.72 12.84
N GLN A 299 -18.65 -10.62 13.60
CA GLN A 299 -18.66 -9.26 13.05
C GLN A 299 -17.41 -8.97 12.23
N ILE A 300 -16.24 -9.45 12.66
CA ILE A 300 -14.99 -9.33 11.88
C ILE A 300 -15.09 -10.14 10.59
N GLN A 301 -15.59 -11.37 10.66
CA GLN A 301 -15.79 -12.19 9.47
C GLN A 301 -16.80 -11.58 8.50
N ASN A 302 -17.89 -10.98 9.00
CA ASN A 302 -18.81 -10.21 8.17
C ASN A 302 -18.10 -9.04 7.49
N ALA A 303 -17.37 -8.22 8.25
CA ALA A 303 -16.64 -7.08 7.69
C ALA A 303 -15.58 -7.51 6.66
N VAL A 304 -14.92 -8.65 6.88
CA VAL A 304 -13.96 -9.25 5.94
C VAL A 304 -14.67 -9.74 4.67
N ARG A 305 -15.83 -10.40 4.80
CA ARG A 305 -16.66 -10.82 3.67
C ARG A 305 -17.15 -9.62 2.87
N ASP A 306 -17.62 -8.58 3.54
CA ASP A 306 -18.11 -7.36 2.90
C ASP A 306 -16.98 -6.62 2.18
N HIS A 307 -15.80 -6.56 2.80
CA HIS A 307 -14.60 -6.04 2.17
C HIS A 307 -14.23 -6.84 0.90
N HIS A 308 -14.20 -8.17 0.98
CA HIS A 308 -13.92 -9.02 -0.18
C HIS A 308 -15.00 -8.91 -1.28
N ALA A 309 -16.27 -8.86 -0.90
CA ALA A 309 -17.38 -8.67 -1.84
C ALA A 309 -17.28 -7.31 -2.54
N THR A 310 -16.87 -6.26 -1.83
CA THR A 310 -16.61 -4.93 -2.42
C THR A 310 -15.46 -4.99 -3.41
N GLN A 311 -14.35 -5.62 -3.04
CA GLN A 311 -13.21 -5.83 -3.93
C GLN A 311 -13.56 -6.68 -5.17
N THR A 312 -14.50 -7.62 -5.04
CA THR A 312 -14.94 -8.46 -6.16
C THR A 312 -15.89 -7.70 -7.11
N LYS A 313 -16.81 -6.89 -6.56
CA LYS A 313 -17.77 -6.09 -7.35
C LYS A 313 -17.12 -4.87 -8.00
N HIS A 314 -16.16 -4.26 -7.31
CA HIS A 314 -15.48 -3.02 -7.73
C HIS A 314 -13.95 -3.18 -7.65
N PRO A 315 -13.36 -4.11 -8.41
CA PRO A 315 -11.94 -4.43 -8.28
C PRO A 315 -11.03 -3.28 -8.72
N THR A 316 -11.54 -2.33 -9.50
CA THR A 316 -10.78 -1.25 -10.14
C THR A 316 -10.88 0.12 -9.46
N THR A 317 -11.74 0.23 -8.45
CA THR A 317 -12.05 1.50 -7.78
C THR A 317 -12.16 1.24 -6.31
N SER A 318 -11.45 2.01 -5.50
CA SER A 318 -11.54 1.93 -4.05
C SER A 318 -11.73 3.32 -3.47
N GLU A 319 -12.63 3.40 -2.50
CA GLU A 319 -12.92 4.62 -1.77
C GLU A 319 -11.98 4.74 -0.59
N PHE A 320 -11.30 5.88 -0.48
CA PHE A 320 -10.39 6.16 0.61
C PHE A 320 -10.74 7.49 1.29
N PRO A 321 -10.41 7.65 2.58
CA PRO A 321 -10.58 8.93 3.27
C PRO A 321 -9.87 10.06 2.53
N ARG A 322 -10.54 11.22 2.44
CA ARG A 322 -9.92 12.47 2.00
C ARG A 322 -9.44 13.25 3.22
N ASP A 323 -8.26 13.86 3.11
CA ASP A 323 -7.65 14.59 4.21
C ASP A 323 -8.57 15.75 4.65
N GLY A 324 -9.05 15.72 5.91
CA GLY A 324 -9.90 16.77 6.48
C GLY A 324 -11.35 16.79 5.97
N GLU A 325 -11.77 15.82 5.16
CA GLU A 325 -13.10 15.82 4.53
C GLU A 325 -14.01 14.68 5.01
N LYS A 326 -15.32 14.96 5.03
CA LYS A 326 -16.35 14.02 5.53
C LYS A 326 -16.61 12.84 4.60
N TYR A 327 -16.45 13.02 3.29
CA TYR A 327 -16.79 12.02 2.27
C TYR A 327 -15.53 11.40 1.66
N PRO A 328 -15.53 10.09 1.40
CA PRO A 328 -14.39 9.43 0.76
C PRO A 328 -14.20 9.91 -0.68
N GLY A 329 -12.96 9.79 -1.16
CA GLY A 329 -12.59 10.06 -2.55
C GLY A 329 -12.30 8.76 -3.29
N VAL A 330 -12.51 8.77 -4.60
CA VAL A 330 -12.19 7.63 -5.46
C VAL A 330 -10.69 7.62 -5.76
N VAL A 331 -10.03 6.52 -5.44
CA VAL A 331 -8.67 6.21 -5.86
C VAL A 331 -8.72 5.20 -6.99
N GLN A 332 -8.08 5.53 -8.10
CA GLN A 332 -7.98 4.68 -9.29
C GLN A 332 -6.65 4.94 -10.01
N ALA A 333 -6.04 3.90 -10.53
CA ALA A 333 -4.88 3.97 -11.42
C ALA A 333 -5.17 3.23 -12.71
N PHE A 334 -4.34 3.47 -13.73
CA PHE A 334 -4.46 2.83 -15.03
C PHE A 334 -3.16 2.12 -15.38
N LEU A 335 -3.30 0.93 -15.96
CA LEU A 335 -2.21 0.18 -16.57
C LEU A 335 -1.71 0.91 -17.82
N ARG A 336 -0.54 0.51 -18.32
CA ARG A 336 0.01 1.02 -19.59
C ARG A 336 -0.95 0.84 -20.77
N THR A 337 -1.79 -0.19 -20.73
CA THR A 337 -2.81 -0.51 -21.73
C THR A 337 -4.03 0.43 -21.67
N GLY A 338 -4.11 1.31 -20.65
CA GLY A 338 -5.27 2.17 -20.42
C GLY A 338 -6.40 1.51 -19.63
N GLU A 339 -6.27 0.22 -19.31
CA GLU A 339 -7.19 -0.50 -18.43
C GLU A 339 -7.05 -0.01 -16.99
N ARG A 340 -8.14 -0.01 -16.22
CA ARG A 340 -8.06 0.34 -14.80
C ARG A 340 -7.32 -0.74 -14.02
N LEU A 341 -6.47 -0.31 -13.10
CA LEU A 341 -5.74 -1.19 -12.21
C LEU A 341 -6.71 -1.89 -11.24
N ALA A 342 -6.74 -3.21 -11.31
CA ALA A 342 -7.61 -4.05 -10.51
C ALA A 342 -6.86 -4.76 -9.37
N THR A 343 -7.53 -4.94 -8.23
CA THR A 343 -7.12 -5.93 -7.23
C THR A 343 -7.07 -7.32 -7.87
N GLY A 344 -5.97 -8.04 -7.70
CA GLY A 344 -5.69 -9.31 -8.36
C GLY A 344 -4.76 -9.21 -9.57
N GLN A 345 -4.41 -7.99 -10.02
CA GLN A 345 -3.44 -7.81 -11.09
C GLN A 345 -2.05 -8.30 -10.66
N ILE A 346 -1.40 -9.12 -11.48
CA ILE A 346 -0.07 -9.66 -11.21
C ILE A 346 0.97 -8.89 -12.02
N PHE A 347 2.01 -8.43 -11.32
CA PHE A 347 3.17 -7.78 -11.89
C PHE A 347 4.39 -8.68 -11.73
N ILE A 348 5.14 -8.87 -12.81
CA ILE A 348 6.37 -9.65 -12.80
C ILE A 348 7.56 -8.70 -12.81
N ILE A 349 8.36 -8.73 -11.76
CA ILE A 349 9.60 -7.97 -11.63
C ILE A 349 10.80 -8.91 -11.65
N SER A 350 12.00 -8.35 -11.83
CA SER A 350 13.25 -9.11 -11.80
C SER A 350 14.15 -8.62 -10.66
N ARG A 351 14.78 -9.56 -9.95
CA ARG A 351 15.77 -9.27 -8.90
C ARG A 351 16.91 -10.29 -8.99
N PRO A 352 18.13 -9.97 -8.53
CA PRO A 352 19.17 -10.97 -8.38
C PRO A 352 18.71 -12.08 -7.42
N ALA A 353 18.93 -13.34 -7.79
CA ALA A 353 18.45 -14.51 -7.05
C ALA A 353 18.85 -14.49 -5.57
N LYS A 354 20.09 -14.04 -5.28
CA LYS A 354 20.61 -13.89 -3.92
C LYS A 354 19.82 -12.93 -3.01
N PHE A 355 19.04 -12.02 -3.60
CA PHE A 355 18.27 -11.01 -2.87
C PHE A 355 16.78 -11.33 -2.80
N VAL A 356 16.31 -12.38 -3.49
CA VAL A 356 14.89 -12.77 -3.46
C VAL A 356 14.38 -13.04 -2.04
N PRO A 357 15.09 -13.80 -1.17
CA PRO A 357 14.63 -14.01 0.19
C PRO A 357 14.49 -12.70 0.98
N HIS A 358 15.37 -11.74 0.71
CA HIS A 358 15.33 -10.43 1.37
C HIS A 358 14.14 -9.59 0.89
N PHE A 359 13.94 -9.55 -0.42
CA PHE A 359 12.82 -8.83 -1.03
C PHE A 359 11.49 -9.40 -0.60
N LYS A 360 11.35 -10.74 -0.62
CA LYS A 360 10.15 -11.44 -0.17
C LYS A 360 9.81 -11.07 1.28
N ALA A 361 10.78 -11.12 2.19
CA ALA A 361 10.55 -10.78 3.59
C ALA A 361 10.02 -9.35 3.78
N MET A 362 10.52 -8.38 3.01
CA MET A 362 10.04 -7.00 3.07
C MET A 362 8.62 -6.86 2.52
N ILE A 363 8.32 -7.53 1.40
CA ILE A 363 6.97 -7.55 0.81
C ILE A 363 5.98 -8.21 1.78
N ASP A 364 6.31 -9.36 2.36
CA ASP A 364 5.47 -10.05 3.33
C ASP A 364 5.20 -9.15 4.56
N LEU A 365 6.24 -8.46 5.06
CA LEU A 365 6.12 -7.53 6.19
C LEU A 365 5.18 -6.38 5.88
N GLN A 366 5.36 -5.73 4.72
CA GLN A 366 4.51 -4.63 4.28
C GLN A 366 3.06 -5.10 4.05
N PHE A 367 2.88 -6.24 3.39
CA PHE A 367 1.58 -6.80 3.09
C PHE A 367 0.80 -7.08 4.39
N ALA A 368 1.41 -7.72 5.38
CA ALA A 368 0.72 -8.02 6.63
C ALA A 368 0.41 -6.75 7.44
N ALA A 369 1.32 -5.77 7.46
CA ALA A 369 1.10 -4.50 8.14
C ALA A 369 -0.09 -3.74 7.54
N ILE A 370 -0.11 -3.56 6.21
CA ILE A 370 -1.18 -2.84 5.52
C ILE A 370 -2.50 -3.63 5.55
N LYS A 371 -2.47 -4.96 5.40
CA LYS A 371 -3.66 -5.81 5.51
C LYS A 371 -4.31 -5.69 6.89
N MET A 372 -3.52 -5.69 7.97
CA MET A 372 -4.06 -5.49 9.31
C MET A 372 -4.67 -4.10 9.48
N LEU A 373 -4.03 -3.05 8.93
CA LEU A 373 -4.57 -1.69 8.94
C LEU A 373 -5.91 -1.60 8.19
N ALA A 374 -6.02 -2.20 7.01
CA ALA A 374 -7.27 -2.26 6.27
C ALA A 374 -8.38 -2.99 7.07
N LEU A 375 -8.04 -4.13 7.67
CA LEU A 375 -8.95 -4.94 8.49
C LEU A 375 -9.36 -4.30 9.81
N THR A 376 -8.59 -3.34 10.31
CA THR A 376 -8.86 -2.64 11.58
C THR A 376 -9.39 -1.23 11.40
N GLY A 377 -9.58 -0.78 10.16
CA GLY A 377 -10.13 0.55 9.86
C GLY A 377 -9.08 1.67 9.72
N GLY A 378 -7.79 1.36 9.85
CA GLY A 378 -6.69 2.33 9.87
C GLY A 378 -6.05 2.66 8.52
N ALA A 379 -6.35 1.93 7.44
CA ALA A 379 -5.79 2.24 6.12
C ALA A 379 -6.23 3.64 5.64
N GLY A 380 -5.26 4.49 5.29
CA GLY A 380 -5.53 5.86 4.84
C GLY A 380 -5.93 6.86 5.93
N ASP A 381 -5.78 6.49 7.19
CA ASP A 381 -6.14 7.36 8.33
C ASP A 381 -5.07 8.43 8.56
N SER A 382 -5.42 9.70 8.33
CA SER A 382 -4.49 10.83 8.46
C SER A 382 -3.88 10.97 9.87
N LYS A 383 -4.54 10.46 10.92
CA LYS A 383 -3.98 10.46 12.29
C LYS A 383 -2.91 9.38 12.51
N LEU A 384 -2.83 8.40 11.62
CA LEU A 384 -1.81 7.34 11.64
C LEU A 384 -0.62 7.65 10.72
N LEU A 385 -0.84 8.48 9.70
CA LEU A 385 0.20 8.92 8.78
C LEU A 385 1.14 9.91 9.47
N GLY A 386 2.43 9.57 9.54
CA GLY A 386 3.46 10.54 9.89
C GLY A 386 3.66 11.58 8.78
N LEU A 387 4.26 12.73 9.10
CA LEU A 387 4.71 13.68 8.07
C LEU A 387 5.70 12.99 7.13
N ASP A 388 5.54 13.24 5.83
CA ASP A 388 6.41 12.66 4.81
C ASP A 388 7.87 13.03 5.06
N ASP A 389 8.75 12.05 4.88
CA ASP A 389 10.19 12.14 5.14
C ASP A 389 10.99 11.74 3.89
N ASP A 390 10.29 11.69 2.76
CA ASP A 390 10.84 11.48 1.44
C ASP A 390 11.37 12.79 0.87
N ASP A 391 12.63 13.11 1.17
CA ASP A 391 13.44 14.17 0.53
C ASP A 391 13.61 13.98 -1.01
N ASP A 392 12.87 13.07 -1.62
CA ASP A 392 12.83 12.86 -3.07
C ASP A 392 11.96 13.91 -3.79
N THR A 393 11.23 14.76 -3.05
CA THR A 393 10.75 16.03 -3.60
C THR A 393 11.93 16.98 -3.74
N VAL A 394 12.52 17.01 -4.94
CA VAL A 394 13.28 18.19 -5.39
C VAL A 394 12.54 19.44 -4.94
N ALA A 395 13.21 20.27 -4.15
CA ALA A 395 12.79 21.63 -3.86
C ALA A 395 12.43 22.30 -5.19
N GLY A 396 11.14 22.48 -5.46
CA GLY A 396 10.65 23.01 -6.73
C GLY A 396 9.33 22.45 -7.26
N ALA A 397 8.76 21.40 -6.69
CA ALA A 397 7.41 20.96 -7.03
C ALA A 397 6.49 20.93 -5.80
N SER A 398 6.29 22.11 -5.20
CA SER A 398 5.01 22.39 -4.56
C SER A 398 3.93 22.24 -5.64
N VAL A 399 3.24 21.10 -5.65
CA VAL A 399 1.91 21.05 -6.26
C VAL A 399 0.99 21.75 -5.25
N SER A 400 1.20 23.08 -5.09
CA SER A 400 0.09 23.97 -4.77
C SER A 400 -1.01 23.63 -5.76
N GLY A 401 -2.24 23.53 -5.27
CA GLY A 401 -3.39 22.99 -5.98
C GLY A 401 -3.33 23.22 -7.48
N PHE A 402 -3.63 22.16 -8.24
CA PHE A 402 -4.04 22.33 -9.61
C PHE A 402 -5.40 23.05 -9.57
N ASP A 403 -5.36 24.36 -9.30
CA ASP A 403 -6.43 25.30 -9.57
C ASP A 403 -6.46 25.36 -11.09
N ALA A 404 -7.23 24.46 -11.69
CA ALA A 404 -7.78 24.67 -13.00
C ALA A 404 -8.81 25.82 -12.88
N SER A 405 -8.30 27.02 -12.63
CA SER A 405 -8.98 28.26 -12.97
C SER A 405 -8.94 28.35 -14.49
N VAL A 406 -9.84 27.61 -15.14
CA VAL A 406 -10.33 28.03 -16.44
C VAL A 406 -11.08 29.33 -16.18
N GLN A 407 -10.35 30.45 -16.24
CA GLN A 407 -10.96 31.75 -16.46
C GLN A 407 -11.69 31.66 -17.79
N SER A 408 -12.96 31.30 -17.71
CA SER A 408 -13.91 31.55 -18.79
C SER A 408 -13.99 33.07 -18.92
N PRO A 409 -13.69 33.68 -20.08
CA PRO A 409 -14.08 35.05 -20.31
C PRO A 409 -15.60 35.04 -20.44
N SER A 410 -16.30 35.34 -19.34
CA SER A 410 -17.73 35.61 -19.35
C SER A 410 -17.95 36.94 -20.05
N ILE A 411 -18.02 36.93 -21.37
CA ILE A 411 -18.77 37.93 -22.11
C ILE A 411 -20.13 37.29 -22.36
N ALA A 412 -21.06 37.52 -21.44
CA ALA A 412 -22.48 37.29 -21.69
C ALA A 412 -23.03 38.54 -22.39
N PRO A 413 -23.60 38.43 -23.60
CA PRO A 413 -24.70 39.27 -24.00
C PRO A 413 -25.97 38.65 -23.42
N SER A 414 -26.58 39.36 -22.49
CA SER A 414 -27.99 39.20 -22.15
C SER A 414 -28.83 39.36 -23.42
N HIS A 415 -29.71 38.41 -23.71
CA HIS A 415 -31.02 38.75 -24.29
C HIS A 415 -31.98 37.57 -24.15
N VAL A 416 -32.99 37.80 -23.32
CA VAL A 416 -34.32 37.26 -23.51
C VAL A 416 -35.10 38.32 -24.31
N ASP A 417 -35.99 37.82 -25.18
CA ASP A 417 -37.04 38.51 -25.93
C ASP A 417 -36.65 39.47 -27.05
N SER A 418 -36.70 38.95 -28.28
CA SER A 418 -37.49 39.57 -29.36
C SER A 418 -37.77 38.54 -30.45
N ILE A 419 -39.02 38.07 -30.47
CA ILE A 419 -39.66 37.53 -31.67
C ILE A 419 -39.85 38.71 -32.62
N GLY A 420 -39.21 38.69 -33.79
CA GLY A 420 -39.49 39.64 -34.85
C GLY A 420 -38.28 39.87 -35.75
N GLU A 421 -38.48 39.57 -37.04
CA GLU A 421 -37.71 40.08 -38.17
C GLU A 421 -36.30 39.48 -38.36
N LEU A 422 -36.20 38.56 -39.34
CA LEU A 422 -35.38 38.72 -40.55
C LEU A 422 -35.31 37.39 -41.30
N GLY A 423 -36.46 36.96 -41.82
CA GLY A 423 -36.47 36.16 -43.03
C GLY A 423 -36.27 37.09 -44.22
N ALA A 424 -35.03 37.21 -44.68
CA ALA A 424 -34.64 37.62 -46.04
C ALA A 424 -33.13 37.80 -46.09
N GLN A 425 -32.43 36.86 -46.73
CA GLN A 425 -31.15 37.01 -47.48
C GLN A 425 -30.40 35.68 -47.51
N PHE A 426 -30.97 34.69 -48.20
CA PHE A 426 -30.22 33.60 -48.83
C PHE A 426 -30.99 33.15 -50.08
N GLU A 427 -31.23 34.08 -50.99
CA GLU A 427 -31.45 33.77 -52.41
C GLU A 427 -30.59 34.74 -53.23
N GLY A 428 -29.68 34.18 -54.02
CA GLY A 428 -28.84 34.97 -54.93
C GLY A 428 -27.46 34.39 -55.15
N LEU A 429 -27.36 33.13 -55.59
CA LEU A 429 -26.25 32.62 -56.41
C LEU A 429 -26.64 31.25 -57.00
N LYS A 430 -27.59 31.28 -57.91
CA LYS A 430 -27.72 30.33 -59.03
C LYS A 430 -28.01 31.13 -60.29
N THR A 431 -26.94 31.44 -61.01
CA THR A 431 -26.82 31.39 -62.48
C THR A 431 -25.34 31.51 -62.80
#